data_AF-A0A101Y025-F1
#
_entry.id   AF-A0A101Y025-F1
#
_cell.length_a   1.000
_cell.length_b   1.000
_cell.length_c   1.000
_cell.angle_alpha   90.00
_cell.angle_beta   90.00
_cell.angle_gamma   90.00
#
_symmetry.space_group_name_H-M   'P 1'
#
loop_
_entity.id
_entity.type
_entity.pdbx_description
1 polymer ?
#
loop_
_entity_poly.entity_id
_entity_poly.type
_entity_poly.pdbx_seq_one_letter_code
_entity_poly.pdbx_strand_id
1 'polypeptide(L)'
;MLQERGSHVKIDNLPTDKHDFKSVELLAGLEESQVIPLIPKLLEWVQDINWPIAAAVADLLQKYKVHTVSHIEAVFLLRNDSIWIYNILAYLMNEWDSRSVSALSSSILKLAQAPDVYEDTDLLAVEMLWKHRLITKKAAAVLLETKLSDTEGMLNRFTAEQRNLYQTMENERLHILGTDPAQMMNHLLNYSDETFGQKRELENLLRRQEEIAATINRIME
;
A
#
# COMPACT_ATOMS: atom_id res chain seq x y z
N MET A 1 -11.18 -14.85 50.29
CA MET A 1 -11.80 -14.03 49.22
C MET A 1 -10.80 -12.97 48.81
N LEU A 2 -9.97 -13.29 47.81
CA LEU A 2 -9.08 -12.35 47.17
C LEU A 2 -9.86 -11.75 45.99
N GLN A 3 -10.16 -10.45 46.05
CA GLN A 3 -10.74 -9.73 44.92
C GLN A 3 -9.65 -9.58 43.85
N GLU A 4 -9.82 -10.29 42.74
CA GLU A 4 -9.12 -10.03 41.49
C GLU A 4 -9.42 -8.59 41.06
N ARG A 5 -8.39 -7.73 41.09
CA ARG A 5 -8.45 -6.43 40.41
C ARG A 5 -8.30 -6.68 38.92
N GLY A 6 -9.39 -7.06 38.26
CA GLY A 6 -9.50 -6.99 36.81
C GLY A 6 -9.46 -5.53 36.38
N SER A 7 -8.30 -5.05 35.93
CA SER A 7 -8.17 -3.78 35.24
C SER A 7 -8.89 -3.88 33.89
N HIS A 8 -10.16 -3.48 33.86
CA HIS A 8 -10.93 -3.35 32.63
C HIS A 8 -10.21 -2.36 31.69
N VAL A 9 -9.76 -2.88 30.55
CA VAL A 9 -9.22 -2.09 29.44
C VAL A 9 -10.35 -1.20 28.93
N LYS A 10 -10.15 0.11 28.91
CA LYS A 10 -11.08 1.04 28.28
C LYS A 10 -10.60 1.35 26.86
N ILE A 11 -11.56 1.50 25.94
CA ILE A 11 -11.33 2.05 24.59
C ILE A 11 -10.63 3.42 24.66
N ASP A 12 -10.78 4.13 25.78
CA ASP A 12 -10.14 5.41 26.12
C ASP A 12 -8.60 5.43 26.03
N ASN A 13 -7.93 4.27 25.90
CA ASN A 13 -6.47 4.21 25.75
C ASN A 13 -5.99 4.23 24.29
N LEU A 14 -6.89 4.19 23.31
CA LEU A 14 -6.53 4.34 21.90
C LEU A 14 -6.15 5.79 21.60
N PRO A 15 -5.24 6.03 20.63
CA PRO A 15 -5.01 7.38 20.14
C PRO A 15 -6.33 8.03 19.69
N THR A 16 -6.53 9.30 20.05
CA THR A 16 -7.74 10.03 19.65
C THR A 16 -7.55 10.89 18.40
N ASP A 17 -6.30 11.19 18.06
CA ASP A 17 -5.92 11.94 16.86
C ASP A 17 -4.50 11.59 16.39
N LYS A 18 -4.16 12.04 15.17
CA LYS A 18 -2.90 11.71 14.49
C LYS A 18 -1.63 12.27 15.15
N HIS A 19 -1.74 13.08 16.21
CA HIS A 19 -0.62 13.60 17.01
C HIS A 19 -0.61 13.07 18.45
N ASP A 20 -1.49 12.13 18.80
CA ASP A 20 -1.62 11.60 20.15
C ASP A 20 -0.54 10.53 20.48
N PHE A 21 0.71 10.97 20.51
CA PHE A 21 1.85 10.13 20.91
C PHE A 21 1.74 9.65 22.36
N LYS A 22 1.06 10.42 23.22
CA LYS A 22 0.91 10.09 24.64
C LYS A 22 0.11 8.79 24.83
N SER A 23 -0.94 8.58 24.05
CA SER A 23 -1.69 7.32 24.08
C SER A 23 -0.86 6.15 23.56
N VAL A 24 -0.04 6.35 22.53
CA VAL A 24 0.87 5.30 22.03
C VAL A 24 1.91 4.91 23.09
N GLU A 25 2.50 5.89 23.78
CA GLU A 25 3.45 5.65 24.89
C GLU A 25 2.77 4.93 26.07
N LEU A 26 1.55 5.33 26.43
CA LEU A 26 0.77 4.65 27.47
C LEU A 26 0.55 3.18 27.10
N LEU A 27 0.08 2.91 25.88
CA LEU A 27 -0.18 1.56 25.38
C LEU A 27 1.09 0.69 25.38
N ALA A 28 2.25 1.28 25.07
CA ALA A 28 3.53 0.57 25.06
C ALA A 28 3.97 0.07 26.45
N GLY A 29 3.40 0.62 27.53
CA GLY A 29 3.64 0.21 28.92
C GLY A 29 2.54 -0.66 29.55
N LEU A 30 1.47 -0.99 28.81
CA LEU A 30 0.40 -1.85 29.31
C LEU A 30 0.75 -3.33 29.20
N GLU A 31 0.06 -4.16 30.00
CA GLU A 31 0.15 -5.61 29.92
C GLU A 31 -0.37 -6.11 28.55
N GLU A 32 0.17 -7.21 28.04
CA GLU A 32 -0.22 -7.74 26.71
C GLU A 32 -1.73 -8.01 26.63
N SER A 33 -2.32 -8.55 27.71
CA SER A 33 -3.75 -8.82 27.83
C SER A 33 -4.62 -7.58 27.65
N GLN A 34 -4.04 -6.38 27.84
CA GLN A 34 -4.71 -5.11 27.67
C GLN A 34 -4.58 -4.56 26.25
N VAL A 35 -3.45 -4.79 25.58
CA VAL A 35 -3.17 -4.27 24.25
C VAL A 35 -3.76 -5.15 23.15
N ILE A 36 -3.69 -6.48 23.32
CA ILE A 36 -4.15 -7.46 22.31
C ILE A 36 -5.58 -7.18 21.81
N PRO A 37 -6.59 -6.92 22.68
CA PRO A 37 -7.94 -6.62 22.22
C PRO A 37 -8.07 -5.32 21.39
N LEU A 38 -7.09 -4.42 21.48
CA LEU A 38 -7.07 -3.13 20.79
C LEU A 38 -6.37 -3.19 19.42
N ILE A 39 -5.66 -4.27 19.12
CA ILE A 39 -4.90 -4.43 17.87
C ILE A 39 -5.72 -4.10 16.61
N PRO A 40 -6.98 -4.54 16.44
CA PRO A 40 -7.76 -4.19 15.25
C PRO A 40 -7.87 -2.68 15.02
N LYS A 41 -8.06 -1.92 16.12
CA LYS A 41 -8.17 -0.46 16.08
C LYS A 41 -6.83 0.23 15.97
N LEU A 42 -5.78 -0.35 16.53
CA LEU A 42 -4.42 0.14 16.34
C LEU A 42 -3.98 -0.02 14.87
N LEU A 43 -4.39 -1.09 14.20
CA LEU A 43 -4.06 -1.31 12.79
C LEU A 43 -4.66 -0.23 11.87
N GLU A 44 -5.79 0.38 12.24
CA GLU A 44 -6.40 1.49 11.49
C GLU A 44 -5.46 2.72 11.43
N TRP A 45 -4.56 2.92 12.41
CA TRP A 45 -3.56 4.00 12.38
C TRP A 45 -2.44 3.80 11.36
N VAL A 46 -2.41 2.64 10.69
CA VAL A 46 -1.50 2.33 9.58
C VAL A 46 -2.17 2.59 8.21
N GLN A 47 -3.43 3.04 8.18
CA GLN A 47 -4.11 3.40 6.93
C GLN A 47 -3.43 4.54 6.18
N ASP A 48 -2.92 5.55 6.91
CA ASP A 48 -2.20 6.68 6.35
C ASP A 48 -0.85 6.85 7.05
N ILE A 49 0.23 6.44 6.39
CA ILE A 49 1.58 6.53 6.93
C ILE A 49 2.05 7.99 7.12
N ASN A 50 1.34 8.97 6.55
CA ASN A 50 1.64 10.39 6.77
C ASN A 50 1.13 10.88 8.13
N TRP A 51 0.31 10.11 8.84
CA TRP A 51 -0.04 10.44 10.21
C TRP A 51 1.20 10.36 11.09
N PRO A 52 1.53 11.42 11.86
CA PRO A 52 2.75 11.45 12.67
C PRO A 52 2.91 10.24 13.61
N ILE A 53 1.80 9.71 14.15
CA ILE A 53 1.84 8.54 15.03
C ILE A 53 1.92 7.19 14.31
N ALA A 54 1.75 7.11 12.98
CA ALA A 54 1.63 5.84 12.25
C ALA A 54 2.85 4.93 12.45
N ALA A 55 4.05 5.49 12.38
CA ALA A 55 5.30 4.75 12.63
C ALA A 55 5.37 4.23 14.07
N ALA A 56 5.00 5.05 15.06
CA ALA A 56 5.01 4.66 16.47
C ALA A 56 3.96 3.56 16.76
N VAL A 57 2.80 3.61 16.10
CA VAL A 57 1.79 2.54 16.20
C VAL A 57 2.27 1.27 15.49
N ALA A 58 2.92 1.36 14.33
CA ALA A 58 3.50 0.21 13.66
C ALA A 58 4.53 -0.49 14.57
N ASP A 59 5.43 0.27 15.21
CA ASP A 59 6.42 -0.25 16.17
C ASP A 59 5.77 -0.92 17.39
N LEU A 60 4.66 -0.37 17.89
CA LEU A 60 3.87 -1.02 18.93
C LEU A 60 3.32 -2.37 18.45
N LEU A 61 2.70 -2.41 17.26
CA LEU A 61 2.15 -3.62 16.66
C LEU A 61 3.22 -4.69 16.40
N GLN A 62 4.46 -4.29 16.11
CA GLN A 62 5.59 -5.21 15.95
C GLN A 62 5.90 -6.05 17.21
N LYS A 63 5.49 -5.61 18.40
CA LYS A 63 5.64 -6.40 19.63
C LYS A 63 4.63 -7.56 19.71
N TYR A 64 3.52 -7.44 18.96
CA TYR A 64 2.39 -8.36 19.01
C TYR A 64 2.16 -9.09 17.68
N LYS A 65 3.22 -9.37 16.89
CA LYS A 65 3.11 -9.95 15.53
C LYS A 65 2.17 -11.15 15.46
N VAL A 66 2.34 -12.13 16.36
CA VAL A 66 1.51 -13.34 16.43
C VAL A 66 0.01 -13.02 16.55
N HIS A 67 -0.32 -11.99 17.33
CA HIS A 67 -1.71 -11.58 17.58
C HIS A 67 -2.23 -10.61 16.52
N THR A 68 -1.32 -9.99 15.76
CA THR A 68 -1.63 -9.05 14.68
C THR A 68 -1.93 -9.76 13.36
N VAL A 69 -1.37 -10.96 13.15
CA VAL A 69 -1.52 -11.76 11.91
C VAL A 69 -2.97 -11.93 11.49
N SER A 70 -3.88 -12.37 12.37
CA SER A 70 -5.28 -12.61 12.01
C SER A 70 -6.02 -11.33 11.60
N HIS A 71 -5.63 -10.19 12.17
CA HIS A 71 -6.21 -8.88 11.85
C HIS A 71 -5.68 -8.34 10.52
N ILE A 72 -4.39 -8.53 10.23
CA ILE A 72 -3.84 -8.24 8.89
C ILE A 72 -4.51 -9.12 7.84
N GLU A 73 -4.68 -10.41 8.11
CA GLU A 73 -5.35 -11.33 7.18
C GLU A 73 -6.76 -10.85 6.84
N ALA A 74 -7.52 -10.39 7.84
CA ALA A 74 -8.84 -9.82 7.62
C ALA A 74 -8.81 -8.58 6.71
N VAL A 75 -7.86 -7.65 6.91
CA VAL A 75 -7.69 -6.48 6.02
C VAL A 75 -7.39 -6.93 4.60
N PHE A 76 -6.46 -7.87 4.43
CA PHE A 76 -6.13 -8.40 3.10
C PHE A 76 -7.36 -9.03 2.44
N LEU A 77 -8.11 -9.87 3.14
CA LEU A 77 -9.28 -10.55 2.57
C LEU A 77 -10.41 -9.60 2.16
N LEU A 78 -10.58 -8.46 2.85
CA LEU A 78 -11.61 -7.47 2.51
C LEU A 78 -11.33 -6.71 1.20
N ARG A 79 -10.05 -6.53 0.83
CA ARG A 79 -9.62 -5.93 -0.46
C ARG A 79 -10.24 -4.55 -0.76
N ASN A 80 -10.65 -3.79 0.26
CA ASN A 80 -11.42 -2.56 0.08
C ASN A 80 -10.57 -1.29 0.18
N ASP A 81 -9.32 -1.40 0.61
CA ASP A 81 -8.41 -0.27 0.81
C ASP A 81 -6.98 -0.66 0.40
N SER A 82 -6.64 -0.39 -0.86
CA SER A 82 -5.31 -0.70 -1.41
C SER A 82 -4.19 0.10 -0.74
N ILE A 83 -4.45 1.34 -0.31
CA ILE A 83 -3.44 2.17 0.37
C ILE A 83 -3.13 1.56 1.74
N TRP A 84 -4.13 1.12 2.49
CA TRP A 84 -3.89 0.45 3.77
C TRP A 84 -3.15 -0.87 3.59
N ILE A 85 -3.51 -1.66 2.57
CA ILE A 85 -2.80 -2.90 2.24
C ILE A 85 -1.34 -2.61 1.89
N TYR A 86 -1.09 -1.61 1.04
CA TYR A 86 0.24 -1.15 0.67
C TYR A 86 1.03 -0.78 1.94
N ASN A 87 0.44 0.03 2.82
CA ASN A 87 1.12 0.50 4.03
C ASN A 87 1.43 -0.64 5.01
N ILE A 88 0.54 -1.62 5.13
CA ILE A 88 0.81 -2.83 5.93
C ILE A 88 2.00 -3.60 5.34
N LEU A 89 2.02 -3.85 4.03
CA LEU A 89 3.12 -4.57 3.38
C LEU A 89 4.44 -3.81 3.49
N ALA A 90 4.45 -2.53 3.14
CA ALA A 90 5.65 -1.71 3.01
C ALA A 90 6.24 -1.25 4.35
N TYR A 91 5.41 -0.93 5.34
CA TYR A 91 5.88 -0.29 6.59
C TYR A 91 5.72 -1.16 7.83
N LEU A 92 4.66 -1.98 7.92
CA LEU A 92 4.48 -2.85 9.08
C LEU A 92 5.22 -4.18 8.91
N MET A 93 5.06 -4.83 7.75
CA MET A 93 5.52 -6.20 7.52
C MET A 93 6.89 -6.30 6.85
N ASN A 94 7.42 -5.21 6.28
CA ASN A 94 8.67 -5.27 5.50
C ASN A 94 9.86 -5.85 6.29
N GLU A 95 9.94 -5.58 7.59
CA GLU A 95 11.00 -6.09 8.48
C GLU A 95 10.57 -7.31 9.33
N TRP A 96 9.44 -7.95 9.00
CA TRP A 96 9.04 -9.18 9.67
C TRP A 96 9.92 -10.35 9.24
N ASP A 97 10.09 -11.32 10.14
CA ASP A 97 10.81 -12.54 9.83
C ASP A 97 9.95 -13.50 8.98
N SER A 98 10.61 -14.42 8.27
CA SER A 98 9.91 -15.36 7.37
C SER A 98 8.88 -16.24 8.08
N ARG A 99 9.04 -16.56 9.37
CA ARG A 99 8.03 -17.34 10.10
C ARG A 99 6.76 -16.53 10.27
N SER A 100 6.89 -15.27 10.68
CA SER A 100 5.75 -14.35 10.81
C SER A 100 5.03 -14.11 9.48
N VAL A 101 5.78 -13.86 8.40
CA VAL A 101 5.19 -13.64 7.05
C VAL A 101 4.55 -14.93 6.51
N SER A 102 5.12 -16.10 6.78
CA SER A 102 4.58 -17.38 6.29
C SER A 102 3.16 -17.66 6.77
N ALA A 103 2.77 -17.14 7.92
CA ALA A 103 1.40 -17.26 8.45
C ALA A 103 0.36 -16.56 7.55
N LEU A 104 0.78 -15.60 6.74
CA LEU A 104 -0.03 -14.84 5.78
C LEU A 104 0.21 -15.26 4.33
N SER A 105 1.01 -16.31 4.08
CA SER A 105 1.42 -16.72 2.73
C SER A 105 0.24 -16.86 1.73
N SER A 106 -0.88 -17.45 2.16
CA SER A 106 -2.06 -17.61 1.29
C SER A 106 -2.73 -16.28 0.94
N SER A 107 -2.89 -15.37 1.90
CA SER A 107 -3.53 -14.07 1.67
C SER A 107 -2.64 -13.13 0.86
N ILE A 108 -1.32 -13.17 1.08
CA ILE A 108 -0.32 -12.46 0.27
C ILE A 108 -0.26 -13.04 -1.15
N LEU A 109 -0.33 -14.37 -1.33
CA LEU A 109 -0.38 -14.96 -2.68
C LEU A 109 -1.61 -14.50 -3.46
N LYS A 110 -2.77 -14.41 -2.80
CA LYS A 110 -3.97 -13.84 -3.43
C LYS A 110 -3.78 -12.36 -3.79
N LEU A 111 -2.94 -11.59 -3.06
CA LEU A 111 -2.65 -10.20 -3.40
C LEU A 111 -1.76 -10.17 -4.64
N ALA A 112 -0.70 -10.97 -4.63
CA ALA A 112 0.21 -11.11 -5.76
C ALA A 112 -0.50 -11.56 -7.05
N GLN A 113 -1.58 -12.33 -6.97
CA GLN A 113 -2.36 -12.78 -8.12
C GLN A 113 -3.38 -11.75 -8.64
N ALA A 114 -3.90 -10.89 -7.79
CA ALA A 114 -4.91 -9.90 -8.17
C ALA A 114 -4.22 -8.59 -8.59
N PRO A 115 -4.37 -8.10 -9.83
CA PRO A 115 -3.72 -6.88 -10.26
C PRO A 115 -4.25 -5.65 -9.49
N ASP A 116 -3.33 -4.80 -9.04
CA ASP A 116 -3.62 -3.49 -8.45
C ASP A 116 -2.82 -2.44 -9.19
N VAL A 117 -3.40 -1.88 -10.24
CA VAL A 117 -2.69 -1.00 -11.17
C VAL A 117 -2.36 0.39 -10.59
N TYR A 118 -2.92 0.74 -9.43
CA TYR A 118 -2.79 2.07 -8.85
C TYR A 118 -1.75 2.08 -7.72
N GLU A 119 -1.88 1.20 -6.74
CA GLU A 119 -1.01 1.17 -5.57
C GLU A 119 0.07 0.08 -5.66
N ASP A 120 0.06 -0.75 -6.70
CA ASP A 120 1.02 -1.85 -6.93
C ASP A 120 1.19 -2.82 -5.74
N THR A 121 0.13 -2.97 -4.92
CA THR A 121 0.12 -3.91 -3.80
C THR A 121 0.41 -5.34 -4.25
N ASP A 122 0.08 -5.66 -5.48
CA ASP A 122 0.34 -6.94 -6.12
C ASP A 122 1.82 -7.17 -6.44
N LEU A 123 2.57 -6.13 -6.79
CA LEU A 123 4.02 -6.21 -7.00
C LEU A 123 4.75 -6.35 -5.66
N LEU A 124 4.38 -5.55 -4.65
CA LEU A 124 4.92 -5.70 -3.30
C LEU A 124 4.65 -7.08 -2.71
N ALA A 125 3.47 -7.64 -2.96
CA ALA A 125 3.15 -8.99 -2.53
C ALA A 125 4.04 -10.06 -3.21
N VAL A 126 4.35 -9.90 -4.51
CA VAL A 126 5.32 -10.80 -5.20
C VAL A 126 6.71 -10.68 -4.56
N GLU A 127 7.19 -9.46 -4.34
CA GLU A 127 8.49 -9.21 -3.72
C GLU A 127 8.58 -9.81 -2.32
N MET A 128 7.53 -9.62 -1.50
CA MET A 128 7.47 -10.16 -0.15
C MET A 128 7.49 -11.69 -0.16
N LEU A 129 6.69 -12.34 -1.00
CA LEU A 129 6.70 -13.80 -1.12
C LEU A 129 8.08 -14.32 -1.56
N TRP A 130 8.73 -13.63 -2.49
CA TRP A 130 10.07 -14.01 -2.93
C TRP A 130 11.14 -13.80 -1.85
N LYS A 131 11.20 -12.61 -1.24
CA LYS A 131 12.12 -12.24 -0.15
C LYS A 131 12.09 -13.28 0.98
N HIS A 132 10.90 -13.75 1.33
CA HIS A 132 10.70 -14.76 2.39
C HIS A 132 10.75 -16.21 1.92
N ARG A 133 11.10 -16.47 0.65
CA ARG A 133 11.21 -17.82 0.05
C ARG A 133 9.90 -18.62 0.10
N LEU A 134 8.76 -17.93 0.04
CA LEU A 134 7.42 -18.51 0.02
C LEU A 134 6.96 -18.89 -1.39
N ILE A 135 7.62 -18.35 -2.41
CA ILE A 135 7.50 -18.76 -3.80
C ILE A 135 8.89 -18.97 -4.40
N THR A 136 8.96 -19.74 -5.49
CA THR A 136 10.21 -19.89 -6.25
C THR A 136 10.44 -18.67 -7.13
N LYS A 137 11.71 -18.40 -7.47
CA LYS A 137 12.08 -17.39 -8.47
C LYS A 137 11.31 -17.54 -9.79
N LYS A 138 11.11 -18.80 -10.24
CA LYS A 138 10.30 -19.11 -11.44
C LYS A 138 8.83 -18.70 -11.27
N ALA A 139 8.23 -18.95 -10.10
CA ALA A 139 6.85 -18.55 -9.84
C ALA A 139 6.69 -17.03 -9.76
N ALA A 140 7.67 -16.32 -9.18
CA ALA A 140 7.71 -14.86 -9.18
C ALA A 140 7.80 -14.31 -10.62
N ALA A 141 8.68 -14.86 -11.45
CA ALA A 141 8.81 -14.47 -12.86
C ALA A 141 7.48 -14.63 -13.62
N VAL A 142 6.78 -15.76 -13.47
CA VAL A 142 5.48 -15.98 -14.13
C VAL A 142 4.45 -14.92 -13.71
N LEU A 143 4.38 -14.56 -12.42
CA LEU A 143 3.46 -13.52 -11.95
C LEU A 143 3.79 -12.16 -12.56
N LEU A 144 5.08 -11.79 -12.61
CA LEU A 144 5.53 -10.49 -13.14
C LEU A 144 5.37 -10.40 -14.67
N GLU A 145 5.71 -11.46 -15.40
CA GLU A 145 5.51 -11.54 -16.85
C GLU A 145 4.02 -11.45 -17.22
N THR A 146 3.14 -12.09 -16.43
CA THR A 146 1.69 -11.97 -16.62
C THR A 146 1.24 -10.52 -16.43
N LYS A 147 1.68 -9.85 -15.36
CA LYS A 147 1.36 -8.44 -15.09
C LYS A 147 1.91 -7.51 -16.17
N LEU A 148 3.10 -7.79 -16.68
CA LEU A 148 3.70 -7.02 -17.77
C LEU A 148 2.84 -7.14 -19.04
N SER A 149 2.49 -8.37 -19.43
CA SER A 149 1.61 -8.63 -20.57
C SER A 149 0.24 -7.97 -20.43
N ASP A 150 -0.37 -8.03 -19.25
CA ASP A 150 -1.66 -7.38 -18.99
C ASP A 150 -1.55 -5.85 -19.12
N THR A 151 -0.49 -5.27 -18.56
CA THR A 151 -0.20 -3.82 -18.62
C THR A 151 0.05 -3.37 -20.06
N GLU A 152 0.80 -4.15 -20.85
CA GLU A 152 1.00 -3.91 -22.28
C GLU A 152 -0.33 -3.97 -23.05
N GLY A 153 -1.19 -4.95 -22.73
CA GLY A 153 -2.54 -5.04 -23.29
C GLY A 153 -3.40 -3.81 -22.99
N MET A 154 -3.26 -3.22 -21.79
CA MET A 154 -3.93 -1.97 -21.42
C MET A 154 -3.35 -0.77 -22.18
N LEU A 155 -2.03 -0.67 -22.27
CA LEU A 155 -1.34 0.37 -23.03
C LEU A 155 -1.74 0.36 -24.50
N ASN A 156 -1.91 -0.81 -25.10
CA ASN A 156 -2.29 -0.95 -26.51
C ASN A 156 -3.68 -0.40 -26.86
N ARG A 157 -4.51 -0.05 -25.87
CA ARG A 157 -5.81 0.62 -26.10
C ARG A 157 -5.66 2.09 -26.50
N PHE A 158 -4.53 2.71 -26.21
CA PHE A 158 -4.26 4.12 -26.52
C PHE A 158 -3.67 4.27 -27.92
N THR A 159 -4.38 4.99 -28.79
CA THR A 159 -3.93 5.26 -30.16
C THR A 159 -2.71 6.18 -30.19
N ALA A 160 -1.99 6.19 -31.31
CA ALA A 160 -0.89 7.14 -31.52
C ALA A 160 -1.36 8.61 -31.42
N GLU A 161 -2.57 8.90 -31.89
CA GLU A 161 -3.18 10.23 -31.81
C GLU A 161 -3.44 10.65 -30.37
N GLN A 162 -4.01 9.75 -29.53
CA GLN A 162 -4.21 10.01 -28.11
C GLN A 162 -2.89 10.23 -27.38
N ARG A 163 -1.88 9.39 -27.64
CA ARG A 163 -0.54 9.53 -27.04
C ARG A 163 0.10 10.87 -27.39
N ASN A 164 0.01 11.28 -28.66
CA ASN A 164 0.51 12.58 -29.12
C ASN A 164 -0.25 13.76 -28.48
N LEU A 165 -1.58 13.64 -28.35
CA LEU A 165 -2.41 14.64 -27.67
C LEU A 165 -1.98 14.79 -26.20
N TYR A 166 -1.83 13.69 -25.46
CA TYR A 166 -1.48 13.73 -24.05
C TYR A 166 -0.06 14.27 -23.81
N GLN A 167 0.88 13.95 -24.70
CA GLN A 167 2.21 14.55 -24.67
C GLN A 167 2.14 16.06 -24.94
N THR A 168 1.29 16.50 -25.86
CA THR A 168 1.08 17.93 -26.14
C THR A 168 0.51 18.64 -24.92
N MET A 169 -0.52 18.06 -24.28
CA MET A 169 -1.09 18.58 -23.04
C MET A 169 -0.03 18.74 -21.95
N GLU A 170 0.84 17.74 -21.76
CA GLU A 170 1.90 17.82 -20.75
C GLU A 170 2.94 18.89 -21.06
N ASN A 171 3.33 19.03 -22.34
CA ASN A 171 4.26 20.07 -22.77
C ASN A 171 3.67 21.48 -22.54
N GLU A 172 2.39 21.68 -22.83
CA GLU A 172 1.68 22.93 -22.54
C GLU A 172 1.65 23.22 -21.03
N ARG A 173 1.29 22.23 -20.22
CA ARG A 173 1.25 22.34 -18.76
C ARG A 173 2.61 22.75 -18.19
N LEU A 174 3.69 22.12 -18.65
CA LEU A 174 5.07 22.45 -18.24
C LEU A 174 5.48 23.85 -18.69
N HIS A 175 5.12 24.25 -19.91
CA HIS A 175 5.37 25.59 -20.41
C HIS A 175 4.69 26.66 -19.54
N ILE A 176 3.41 26.45 -19.19
CA ILE A 176 2.63 27.36 -18.32
C ILE A 176 3.28 27.47 -16.94
N LEU A 177 3.69 26.35 -16.33
CA LEU A 177 4.37 26.37 -15.03
C LEU A 177 5.69 27.13 -15.06
N GLY A 178 6.39 27.11 -16.20
CA GLY A 178 7.66 27.83 -16.39
C GLY A 178 7.50 29.29 -16.85
N THR A 179 6.28 29.76 -17.14
CA THR A 179 6.03 31.09 -17.70
C THR A 179 5.02 31.88 -16.89
N ASP A 180 3.73 31.65 -17.10
CA ASP A 180 2.63 32.34 -16.45
C ASP A 180 1.63 31.33 -15.87
N PRO A 181 1.79 30.94 -14.59
CA PRO A 181 0.90 29.99 -13.93
C PRO A 181 -0.58 30.41 -13.90
N ALA A 182 -0.91 31.69 -14.11
CA ALA A 182 -2.30 32.14 -14.19
C ALA A 182 -3.05 31.51 -15.39
N GLN A 183 -2.33 31.05 -16.41
CA GLN A 183 -2.92 30.38 -17.58
C GLN A 183 -3.34 28.93 -17.31
N MET A 184 -3.02 28.37 -16.14
CA MET A 184 -3.36 26.98 -15.81
C MET A 184 -4.88 26.72 -15.91
N MET A 185 -5.71 27.67 -15.46
CA MET A 185 -7.16 27.51 -15.53
C MET A 185 -7.65 27.40 -16.98
N ASN A 186 -7.07 28.18 -17.90
CA ASN A 186 -7.45 28.11 -19.32
C ASN A 186 -7.05 26.77 -19.93
N HIS A 187 -5.85 26.26 -19.60
CA HIS A 187 -5.42 24.93 -20.04
C HIS A 187 -6.35 23.82 -19.51
N LEU A 188 -6.78 23.89 -18.26
CA LEU A 188 -7.73 22.93 -17.69
C LEU A 188 -9.10 22.98 -18.38
N LEU A 189 -9.53 24.15 -18.86
CA LEU A 189 -10.79 24.33 -19.60
C LEU A 189 -10.69 23.91 -21.07
N ASN A 190 -9.48 23.74 -21.62
CA ASN A 190 -9.27 23.37 -23.02
C ASN A 190 -9.54 21.88 -23.30
N TYR A 191 -9.60 21.04 -22.26
CA TYR A 191 -9.79 19.60 -22.37
C TYR A 191 -10.90 19.12 -21.45
N SER A 192 -11.55 18.01 -21.79
CA SER A 192 -12.57 17.43 -20.92
C SER A 192 -11.95 16.66 -19.75
N ASP A 193 -12.72 16.50 -18.68
CA ASP A 193 -12.34 15.66 -17.54
C ASP A 193 -12.03 14.21 -17.97
N GLU A 194 -12.72 13.71 -18.99
CA GLU A 194 -12.46 12.40 -19.59
C GLU A 194 -11.07 12.34 -20.24
N THR A 195 -10.69 13.36 -21.01
CA THR A 195 -9.35 13.44 -21.61
C THR A 195 -8.26 13.47 -20.54
N PHE A 196 -8.44 14.26 -19.47
CA PHE A 196 -7.51 14.24 -18.33
C PHE A 196 -7.50 12.90 -17.59
N GLY A 197 -8.65 12.23 -17.48
CA GLY A 197 -8.75 10.87 -16.94
C GLY A 197 -7.92 9.87 -17.74
N GLN A 198 -8.10 9.85 -19.07
CA GLN A 198 -7.38 8.96 -19.98
C GLN A 198 -5.87 9.26 -20.02
N LYS A 199 -5.47 10.54 -19.95
CA LYS A 199 -4.05 10.93 -19.81
C LYS A 199 -3.45 10.33 -18.53
N ARG A 200 -4.11 10.53 -17.38
CA ARG A 200 -3.66 9.98 -16.09
C ARG A 200 -3.59 8.45 -16.10
N GLU A 201 -4.56 7.79 -16.74
CA GLU A 201 -4.55 6.34 -16.91
C GLU A 201 -3.33 5.88 -17.72
N LEU A 202 -3.04 6.53 -18.86
CA LEU A 202 -1.85 6.23 -19.66
C LEU A 202 -0.56 6.41 -18.83
N GLU A 203 -0.43 7.54 -18.14
CA GLU A 203 0.74 7.84 -17.31
C GLU A 203 0.93 6.82 -16.20
N ASN A 204 -0.15 6.42 -15.52
CA ASN A 204 -0.10 5.40 -14.49
C ASN A 204 0.29 4.03 -15.05
N LEU A 205 -0.18 3.65 -16.24
CA LEU A 205 0.20 2.40 -16.89
C LEU A 205 1.66 2.37 -17.33
N LEU A 206 2.19 3.50 -17.82
CA LEU A 206 3.61 3.64 -18.16
C LEU A 206 4.49 3.51 -16.89
N ARG A 207 4.13 4.25 -15.83
CA ARG A 207 4.76 4.13 -14.50
C ARG A 207 4.73 2.68 -14.01
N ARG A 208 3.60 2.01 -14.12
CA ARG A 208 3.46 0.61 -13.72
C ARG A 208 4.31 -0.34 -14.55
N GLN A 209 4.42 -0.13 -15.86
CA GLN A 209 5.31 -0.93 -16.71
C GLN A 209 6.77 -0.81 -16.27
N GLU A 210 7.22 0.41 -15.94
CA GLU A 210 8.55 0.67 -15.39
C GLU A 210 8.74 -0.03 -14.03
N GLU A 211 7.74 0.03 -13.14
CA GLU A 211 7.81 -0.62 -11.83
C GLU A 211 7.87 -2.14 -11.93
N ILE A 212 7.09 -2.77 -12.82
CA ILE A 212 7.16 -4.20 -13.08
C ILE A 212 8.56 -4.59 -13.57
N ALA A 213 9.14 -3.82 -14.50
CA ALA A 213 10.49 -4.06 -14.99
C ALA A 213 11.53 -3.92 -13.86
N ALA A 214 11.38 -2.92 -12.99
CA ALA A 214 12.24 -2.72 -11.84
C ALA A 214 12.14 -3.89 -10.84
N THR A 215 10.93 -4.36 -10.53
CA THR A 215 10.71 -5.56 -9.69
C THR A 215 11.34 -6.81 -10.31
N ILE A 216 11.19 -7.01 -11.62
CA ILE A 216 11.85 -8.11 -12.33
C ILE A 216 13.35 -8.05 -12.11
N ASN A 217 13.98 -6.88 -12.30
CA ASN A 217 15.42 -6.74 -12.09
C ASN A 217 15.82 -7.04 -10.63
N ARG A 218 15.09 -6.51 -9.64
CA ARG A 218 15.34 -6.79 -8.21
C ARG A 218 15.28 -8.26 -7.83
N ILE A 219 14.43 -9.05 -8.52
CA ILE A 219 14.22 -10.48 -8.23
C ILE A 219 15.12 -11.38 -9.09
N MET A 220 15.42 -10.95 -10.32
CA MET A 220 16.04 -11.77 -11.34
C MET A 220 17.56 -11.64 -11.42
N GLU A 221 18.12 -10.56 -10.91
CA GLU A 221 19.57 -10.42 -10.65
C GLU A 221 19.99 -11.16 -9.37
#